data_AF-A0A940VXQ4-F1
#
_entry.id   AF-A0A940VXQ4-F1
#
_cell.length_a   1.000
_cell.length_b   1.000
_cell.length_c   1.000
_cell.angle_alpha   90.00
_cell.angle_beta   90.00
_cell.angle_gamma   90.00
#
_symmetry.space_group_name_H-M   'P 1'
#
loop_
_entity.id
_entity.type
_entity.pdbx_description
1 polymer ?
#
loop_
_entity_poly.entity_id
_entity_poly.type
_entity_poly.pdbx_seq_one_letter_code
_entity_poly.pdbx_strand_id
1 'polypeptide(L)' 'EELLVAREHQGLIEYDKLPDARRAVPTNEHYLPMLYSIALQEKQESLRFFCKDIQNGSIAMRSFVIGE' A
#
# COMPACT_ATOMS: atom_id res chain seq x y z
N GLU A 1 4.76 -4.02 -2.58
CA GLU A 1 4.09 -3.99 -3.90
C GLU A 1 3.44 -5.33 -4.19
N GLU A 2 4.12 -6.44 -3.91
CA GLU A 2 3.62 -7.82 -4.12
C GLU A 2 2.20 -8.04 -3.62
N LEU A 3 1.88 -7.70 -2.37
CA LEU A 3 0.52 -7.86 -1.81
C LEU A 3 -0.54 -7.01 -2.52
N LEU A 4 -0.19 -5.80 -2.98
CA LEU A 4 -1.10 -4.94 -3.75
C LEU A 4 -1.38 -5.54 -5.13
N VAL A 5 -0.36 -6.09 -5.79
CA VAL A 5 -0.49 -6.71 -7.13
C VAL A 5 -1.22 -8.05 -7.05
N ALA A 6 -0.94 -8.84 -6.02
CA ALA A 6 -1.60 -10.12 -5.78
C ALA A 6 -3.04 -9.99 -5.24
N ARG A 7 -3.48 -8.75 -4.92
CA ARG A 7 -4.77 -8.47 -4.27
C ARG A 7 -4.95 -9.21 -2.94
N GLU A 8 -3.84 -9.40 -2.22
CA GLU A 8 -3.80 -10.04 -0.91
C GLU A 8 -4.16 -9.03 0.18
N HIS A 9 -5.44 -8.64 0.23
CA HIS A 9 -5.93 -7.60 1.14
C HIS A 9 -5.71 -7.97 2.62
N GLN A 10 -5.81 -9.25 2.97
CA GLN A 10 -5.55 -9.68 4.35
C GLN A 10 -4.10 -9.38 4.77
N GLY A 11 -3.12 -9.61 3.89
CA GLY A 11 -1.73 -9.27 4.16
C GLY A 11 -1.49 -7.77 4.28
N LEU A 12 -2.28 -6.95 3.57
CA LEU A 12 -2.23 -5.50 3.70
C LEU A 12 -2.85 -5.01 5.02
N ILE A 13 -3.90 -5.67 5.49
CA ILE A 13 -4.56 -5.38 6.78
C ILE A 13 -3.65 -5.78 7.94
N GLU A 14 -3.06 -6.97 7.87
CA GLU A 14 -2.13 -7.54 8.86
C GLU A 14 -0.68 -7.13 8.59
N TYR A 15 -0.47 -5.90 8.13
CA TYR A 15 0.85 -5.41 7.73
C TYR A 15 1.87 -5.43 8.89
N ASP A 16 1.40 -5.42 10.15
CA ASP A 16 2.22 -5.51 11.35
C ASP A 16 2.97 -6.83 11.47
N LYS A 17 2.50 -7.88 10.76
CA LYS A 17 3.18 -9.18 10.63
C LYS A 17 4.30 -9.17 9.59
N LEU A 18 4.42 -8.12 8.78
CA LEU A 18 5.48 -8.00 7.79
C LEU A 18 6.82 -7.65 8.43
N PRO A 19 7.95 -8.06 7.81
CA PRO A 19 9.27 -7.65 8.26
C PRO A 19 9.39 -6.11 8.33
N ASP A 20 10.02 -5.62 9.40
CA ASP A 20 10.29 -4.19 9.64
C ASP A 20 9.05 -3.26 9.65
N ALA A 21 7.83 -3.80 9.74
CA ALA A 21 6.59 -3.02 9.69
C ALA A 21 6.55 -1.88 10.71
N ARG A 22 6.95 -2.13 11.97
CA ARG A 22 7.02 -1.09 13.01
C ARG A 22 8.05 0.00 12.74
N ARG A 23 9.11 -0.30 11.98
CA ARG A 23 10.13 0.69 11.59
C ARG A 23 9.64 1.53 10.41
N ALA A 24 8.93 0.91 9.47
CA ALA A 24 8.39 1.59 8.29
C ALA A 24 7.13 2.41 8.60
N VAL A 25 6.27 1.92 9.50
CA VAL A 25 4.99 2.51 9.88
C VAL A 25 4.89 2.50 11.41
N PRO A 26 5.46 3.49 12.11
CA PRO A 26 5.46 3.55 13.57
C PRO A 26 4.06 3.78 14.16
N THR A 27 3.21 4.49 13.42
CA THR A 27 1.80 4.73 13.71
C THR A 27 0.97 4.47 12.45
N ASN A 28 -0.30 4.09 12.64
CA ASN A 28 -1.16 3.67 11.52
C ASN A 28 -1.52 4.81 10.55
N GLU A 29 -1.44 6.07 10.98
CA GLU A 29 -2.04 7.22 10.31
C GLU A 29 -1.66 7.37 8.83
N HIS A 30 -0.39 7.12 8.49
CA HIS A 30 0.11 7.28 7.12
C HIS A 30 -0.16 6.05 6.23
N TYR A 31 -0.56 4.92 6.82
CA TYR A 31 -0.84 3.68 6.09
C TYR A 31 -2.34 3.47 5.85
N LEU A 32 -3.20 3.90 6.78
CA LEU A 32 -4.66 3.76 6.66
C LEU A 32 -5.26 4.34 5.38
N PRO A 33 -4.84 5.52 4.85
CA PRO A 33 -5.38 6.06 3.61
C PRO A 33 -5.25 5.09 2.44
N MET A 34 -4.13 4.38 2.36
CA MET A 34 -3.89 3.36 1.34
C MET A 34 -4.89 2.20 1.46
N LEU A 35 -5.18 1.75 2.69
CA LEU A 35 -6.15 0.69 2.94
C LEU A 35 -7.58 1.11 2.55
N TYR A 36 -7.96 2.35 2.82
CA TYR A 36 -9.27 2.85 2.39
C TYR A 36 -9.40 2.89 0.86
N SER A 37 -8.35 3.34 0.16
CA SER A 37 -8.36 3.34 -1.30
C SER A 37 -8.45 1.91 -1.86
N ILE A 38 -7.62 0.97 -1.39
CA ILE A 38 -7.60 -0.39 -1.92
C ILE A 38 -8.86 -1.19 -1.56
N ALA A 39 -9.53 -0.87 -0.46
CA ALA A 39 -10.78 -1.51 -0.08
C ALA A 39 -11.93 -1.24 -1.07
N LEU A 40 -11.83 -0.20 -1.88
CA LEU A 40 -12.80 0.14 -2.91
C LEU A 40 -12.53 -0.56 -4.25
N GLN A 41 -11.43 -1.30 -4.39
CA GLN A 41 -11.08 -1.98 -5.64
C GLN A 41 -12.11 -3.05 -6.02
N GLU A 42 -12.72 -2.89 -7.19
CA GLU A 42 -13.63 -3.89 -7.77
C GLU A 42 -12.87 -5.01 -8.49
N LYS A 43 -13.56 -6.14 -8.73
CA LYS A 43 -12.96 -7.34 -9.33
C LYS A 43 -12.30 -7.09 -10.69
N GLN A 44 -12.81 -6.15 -11.47
CA GLN A 44 -12.37 -5.87 -12.84
C GLN A 44 -11.37 -4.72 -12.92
N GLU A 45 -11.12 -4.01 -11.81
CA GLU A 45 -10.26 -2.83 -11.80
C GLU A 45 -8.79 -3.21 -11.68
N SER A 46 -7.97 -2.72 -12.61
CA SER A 46 -6.52 -2.86 -12.53
C SER A 46 -5.91 -1.85 -11.57
N LEU A 47 -4.71 -2.15 -11.07
CA LEU A 47 -3.92 -1.24 -10.26
C LEU A 47 -2.66 -0.84 -11.04
N ARG A 48 -2.41 0.45 -11.16
CA ARG A 48 -1.19 0.98 -11.81
C ARG A 48 -0.43 1.90 -10.87
N PHE A 49 0.86 1.64 -10.72
CA PHE A 49 1.77 2.55 -10.02
C PHE A 49 2.27 3.64 -10.95
N PHE A 50 2.32 4.88 -10.46
CA PHE A 50 2.86 6.02 -11.21
C PHE A 50 3.96 6.77 -10.47
N CYS A 51 4.12 6.53 -9.17
CA CYS A 51 5.24 7.01 -8.38
C CYS A 51 5.77 5.87 -7.51
N LYS A 52 7.10 5.68 -7.48
CA LYS A 52 7.77 4.62 -6.72
C LYS A 52 8.98 5.13 -5.92
N ASP A 53 9.13 6.44 -5.81
CA ASP A 53 10.34 7.05 -5.25
C ASP A 53 10.39 6.92 -3.73
N ILE A 54 11.61 6.91 -3.20
CA ILE A 54 11.90 7.05 -1.77
C ILE A 54 12.69 8.34 -1.59
N GLN A 55 12.11 9.28 -0.86
CA GLN A 55 12.73 10.56 -0.53
C GLN A 55 13.35 10.51 0.87
N ASN A 56 14.44 11.27 1.05
CA ASN A 56 15.10 11.43 2.35
C ASN A 56 15.52 10.10 3.02
N GLY A 57 15.66 9.02 2.24
CA GLY A 57 16.06 7.69 2.69
C GLY A 57 14.97 6.85 3.38
N SER A 58 13.80 7.41 3.68
CA SER A 58 12.75 6.71 4.44
C SER A 58 11.30 7.05 4.06
N ILE A 59 11.08 8.09 3.27
CA ILE A 59 9.73 8.53 2.90
C ILE A 59 9.36 7.90 1.55
N ALA A 60 8.49 6.89 1.59
CA ALA A 60 7.97 6.28 0.36
C ALA A 60 6.92 7.20 -0.28
N MET A 61 7.20 7.73 -1.47
CA MET A 61 6.26 8.50 -2.29
C MET A 61 5.39 7.60 -3.17
N ARG A 62 5.21 6.34 -2.76
CA ARG A 62 4.53 5.35 -3.59
C ARG A 62 3.09 5.77 -3.83
N SER A 63 2.69 5.81 -5.09
CA SER A 63 1.33 6.19 -5.50
C SER A 63 0.82 5.28 -6.59
N PHE A 64 -0.47 4.97 -6.52
CA PHE A 64 -1.17 4.12 -7.47
C PHE A 64 -2.57 4.64 -7.77
N VAL A 65 -3.13 4.17 -8.86
CA VAL A 65 -4.51 4.39 -9.29
C VAL A 65 -5.20 3.03 -9.40
N ILE A 66 -6.48 3.00 -9.02
CA ILE A 66 -7.38 1.84 -9.14
C ILE A 66 -8.46 2.21 -10.14
N GLY A 67 -8.67 1.36 -11.14
CA GLY A 67 -9.61 1.62 -12.23
C GLY A 67 -9.03 2.63 -13.24
N GLU A 68 -9.18 2.33 -14.52
CA GLU A 68 -8.96 3.26 -15.64
C GLU A 68 -10.20 3.27 -16.53
#